data_AF-A0A1D2VJM4-F1
#
_entry.id   AF-A0A1D2VJM4-F1
#
_cell.length_a   1.000
_cell.length_b   1.000
_cell.length_c   1.000
_cell.angle_alpha   90.00
_cell.angle_beta   90.00
_cell.angle_gamma   90.00
#
_symmetry.space_group_name_H-M   'P 1'
#
loop_
_entity.id
_entity.type
_entity.pdbx_description
1 polymer ?
#
loop_
_entity_poly.entity_id
_entity_poly.type
_entity_poly.pdbx_seq_one_letter_code
_entity_poly.pdbx_strand_id
1 'polypeptide(L)'
;MEKYSNWRDKGTGIAPFIPIINSNELFYYENNQAYYYLIKLFQFINFSIKFPLFILLNLTYLIIVFPLSIVLNINNYSQYYILNFNFNFLFSSNFCFFFSTNFQNLIAIRINDYNKKTIYLNGSSILNQNLPAKNKKYLVNLTNPLDFIILFLITKIKDNQKIIYLFNVNDKPDGEGYLVELSLFESILYSIANPLSYKIKNKDMIRFNDLSNKFKDKVIFIFPEGTTSNGKSILSFNNLFNNADENQLEKLNIISVKIIPNYLTTPIPVDKFFYLYSLLSNLSSIKFNIKILNVNHYIDASDSSGKRNLEEEVRKLFCNDGKIRFVSNELNLNSKKKFLVKYFNKRR
;
A
#
# COMPACT_ATOMS: atom_id res chain seq x y z
N MET A 1 14.95 -4.10 25.64
CA MET A 1 14.84 -4.01 24.16
C MET A 1 15.12 -5.33 23.42
N GLU A 2 15.32 -6.46 24.12
CA GLU A 2 15.75 -7.74 23.50
C GLU A 2 14.62 -8.60 22.91
N LYS A 3 13.35 -8.34 23.28
CA LYS A 3 12.22 -9.25 23.02
C LYS A 3 11.96 -9.54 21.52
N TYR A 4 12.26 -8.58 20.65
CA TYR A 4 12.04 -8.66 19.19
C TYR A 4 13.33 -8.47 18.38
N SER A 5 14.51 -8.67 18.97
CA SER A 5 15.80 -8.57 18.29
C SER A 5 15.86 -9.46 17.04
N ASN A 6 15.27 -10.65 17.08
CA ASN A 6 15.23 -11.60 15.96
C ASN A 6 14.42 -11.11 14.75
N TRP A 7 13.54 -10.11 14.91
CA TRP A 7 12.78 -9.49 13.81
C TRP A 7 13.26 -8.07 13.51
N ARG A 8 14.52 -7.82 13.84
CA ARG A 8 15.25 -6.61 13.51
C ARG A 8 16.37 -7.01 12.56
N ASP A 9 16.50 -6.24 11.49
CA ASP A 9 17.58 -6.43 10.54
C ASP A 9 18.92 -6.14 11.23
N LYS A 10 19.88 -7.07 11.13
CA LYS A 10 21.17 -6.96 11.82
C LYS A 10 22.03 -5.83 11.28
N GLY A 11 21.98 -5.59 9.96
CA GLY A 11 22.76 -4.53 9.31
C GLY A 11 22.17 -3.15 9.55
N THR A 12 20.87 -2.96 9.30
CA THR A 12 20.24 -1.63 9.35
C THR A 12 19.62 -1.29 10.71
N GLY A 13 19.40 -2.27 11.58
CA GLY A 13 18.70 -2.09 12.84
C GLY A 13 17.21 -1.75 12.68
N ILE A 14 16.61 -2.02 11.53
CA ILE A 14 15.17 -1.74 11.31
C ILE A 14 14.34 -2.96 11.67
N ALA A 15 13.23 -2.73 12.37
CA ALA A 15 12.25 -3.76 12.67
C ALA A 15 10.99 -3.52 11.84
N PRO A 16 10.83 -4.16 10.67
CA PRO A 16 9.73 -3.86 9.72
C PRO A 16 8.34 -4.19 10.25
N PHE A 17 8.24 -5.16 11.16
CA PHE A 17 6.96 -5.65 11.67
C PHE A 17 6.47 -4.88 12.91
N ILE A 18 7.27 -3.95 13.44
CA ILE A 18 6.90 -3.17 14.61
C ILE A 18 6.13 -1.92 14.16
N PRO A 19 4.94 -1.65 14.73
CA PRO A 19 4.16 -0.47 14.42
C PRO A 19 4.90 0.80 14.80
N ILE A 20 4.72 1.84 14.00
CA ILE A 20 5.28 3.14 14.29
C ILE A 20 4.32 3.87 15.21
N ILE A 21 4.83 4.31 16.35
CA ILE A 21 4.04 5.06 17.33
C ILE A 21 4.05 6.54 16.95
N ASN A 22 2.95 7.24 17.20
CA ASN A 22 2.88 8.68 17.07
C ASN A 22 3.75 9.34 18.16
N SER A 23 4.93 9.85 17.77
CA SER A 23 5.91 10.44 18.70
C SER A 23 5.37 11.64 19.45
N ASN A 24 4.49 12.43 18.82
CA ASN A 24 3.90 13.61 19.46
C ASN A 24 2.94 13.17 20.57
N GLU A 25 2.10 12.17 20.31
CA GLU A 25 1.20 11.63 21.34
C GLU A 25 1.97 11.01 22.51
N LEU A 26 3.07 10.27 22.24
CA LEU A 26 3.94 9.75 23.29
C LEU A 26 4.57 10.88 24.13
N PHE A 27 5.11 11.90 23.47
CA PHE A 27 5.72 13.04 24.13
C PHE A 27 4.73 13.75 25.06
N TYR A 28 3.49 13.96 24.62
CA TYR A 28 2.46 14.57 25.45
C TYR A 28 2.02 13.66 26.59
N TYR A 29 1.92 12.35 26.37
CA TYR A 29 1.58 11.42 27.45
C TYR A 29 2.62 11.44 28.58
N GLU A 30 3.91 11.47 28.24
CA GLU A 30 5.01 11.45 29.21
C GLU A 30 5.19 12.81 29.92
N ASN A 31 5.06 13.93 29.21
CA ASN A 31 5.39 15.26 29.73
C ASN A 31 4.19 16.11 30.15
N ASN A 32 2.99 15.87 29.59
CA ASN A 32 1.80 16.68 29.87
C ASN A 32 0.50 15.88 29.63
N GLN A 33 0.12 15.05 30.60
CA GLN A 33 -1.04 14.17 30.51
C GLN A 33 -2.35 14.93 30.24
N ALA A 34 -2.54 16.12 30.83
CA ALA A 34 -3.73 16.93 30.58
C ALA A 34 -3.85 17.30 29.09
N TYR A 35 -2.74 17.72 28.47
CA TYR A 35 -2.71 18.03 27.05
C TYR A 35 -2.93 16.78 26.17
N TYR A 36 -2.38 15.63 26.57
CA TYR A 36 -2.67 14.36 25.90
C TYR A 36 -4.17 14.02 25.89
N TYR A 37 -4.85 14.12 27.04
CA TYR A 37 -6.29 13.87 27.12
C TYR A 37 -7.12 14.91 26.36
N LEU A 38 -6.68 16.17 26.32
CA LEU A 38 -7.30 17.19 25.47
C LEU A 38 -7.21 16.82 23.98
N ILE A 39 -6.05 16.35 23.50
CA ILE A 39 -5.91 15.85 22.12
C ILE A 39 -6.86 14.68 21.86
N LYS A 40 -6.96 13.72 22.80
CA LYS A 40 -7.88 12.58 22.66
C LYS A 40 -9.34 13.00 22.62
N LEU A 41 -9.72 14.02 23.39
CA LEU A 41 -11.06 14.61 23.33
C LEU A 41 -11.33 15.23 21.94
N PHE A 42 -10.39 16.01 21.40
CA PHE A 42 -10.53 16.55 20.04
C PHE A 42 -10.61 15.47 18.96
N GLN A 43 -9.80 14.41 19.06
CA GLN A 43 -9.87 13.24 18.18
C GLN A 43 -11.25 12.57 18.23
N PHE A 44 -11.82 12.43 19.43
CA PHE A 44 -13.16 11.87 19.63
C PHE A 44 -14.28 12.76 19.06
N ILE A 45 -14.21 14.07 19.28
CA ILE A 45 -15.17 15.03 18.69
C ILE A 45 -15.12 14.96 17.17
N ASN A 46 -13.91 14.97 16.58
CA ASN A 46 -13.72 14.86 15.14
C ASN A 46 -14.33 13.57 14.57
N PHE A 47 -14.08 12.44 15.23
CA PHE A 47 -14.71 11.16 14.86
C PHE A 47 -16.24 11.23 14.95
N SER A 48 -16.79 11.78 16.03
CA SER A 48 -18.23 11.84 16.28
C SER A 48 -18.98 12.69 15.25
N ILE A 49 -18.34 13.72 14.71
CA ILE A 49 -18.88 14.54 13.63
C ILE A 49 -18.73 13.82 12.28
N LYS A 50 -17.54 13.28 12.00
CA LYS A 50 -17.23 12.71 10.68
C LYS A 50 -17.90 11.36 10.43
N PHE A 51 -18.06 10.53 11.46
CA PHE A 51 -18.56 9.16 11.31
C PHE A 51 -20.03 9.09 10.81
N PRO A 52 -21.00 9.83 11.39
CA PRO A 52 -22.37 9.85 10.87
C PRO A 52 -22.44 10.35 9.43
N LEU A 53 -21.65 11.36 9.07
CA LEU A 53 -21.58 11.89 7.71
C LEU A 53 -20.99 10.88 6.73
N PHE A 54 -19.92 10.20 7.13
CA PHE A 54 -19.34 9.12 6.34
C PHE A 54 -20.38 8.02 6.08
N ILE A 55 -21.15 7.61 7.09
CA ILE A 55 -22.22 6.61 6.92
C ILE A 55 -23.30 7.14 5.98
N LEU A 56 -23.80 8.36 6.22
CA LEU A 56 -24.86 8.97 5.41
C LEU A 56 -24.45 9.01 3.93
N LEU A 57 -23.22 9.41 3.64
CA LEU A 57 -22.67 9.46 2.28
C LEU A 57 -22.57 8.08 1.62
N ASN A 58 -22.15 7.05 2.36
CA ASN A 58 -22.08 5.70 1.81
C ASN A 58 -23.49 5.11 1.62
N LEU A 59 -24.45 5.44 2.49
CA LEU A 59 -25.85 5.03 2.32
C LEU A 59 -26.51 5.73 1.12
N THR A 60 -26.29 7.03 0.92
CA THR A 60 -26.81 7.73 -0.27
C THR A 60 -26.23 7.16 -1.55
N TYR A 61 -24.93 6.79 -1.55
CA TYR A 61 -24.37 6.07 -2.67
C TYR A 61 -25.09 4.74 -2.93
N LEU A 62 -25.20 3.88 -1.91
CA LEU A 62 -25.78 2.54 -2.07
C LEU A 62 -27.25 2.57 -2.48
N ILE A 63 -28.04 3.51 -1.95
CA ILE A 63 -29.50 3.57 -2.16
C ILE A 63 -29.85 4.31 -3.45
N ILE A 64 -29.12 5.39 -3.79
CA ILE A 64 -29.49 6.28 -4.89
C ILE A 64 -28.55 6.09 -6.08
N VAL A 65 -27.26 6.33 -5.88
CA VAL A 65 -26.29 6.44 -6.98
C VAL A 65 -25.97 5.08 -7.59
N PHE A 66 -25.87 4.01 -6.78
CA PHE A 66 -25.57 2.67 -7.27
C PHE A 66 -26.68 2.13 -8.18
N PRO A 67 -27.97 2.10 -7.77
CA PRO A 67 -29.06 1.70 -8.66
C PRO A 67 -29.15 2.58 -9.91
N LEU A 68 -29.01 3.90 -9.75
CA LEU A 68 -29.01 4.82 -10.88
C LEU A 68 -27.87 4.53 -11.86
N SER A 69 -26.68 4.20 -11.36
CA SER A 69 -25.54 3.86 -12.22
C SER A 69 -25.76 2.56 -13.01
N ILE A 70 -26.52 1.61 -12.45
CA ILE A 70 -26.91 0.38 -13.16
C ILE A 70 -27.88 0.73 -14.30
N VAL A 71 -28.90 1.55 -14.01
CA VAL A 71 -29.89 1.98 -15.01
C VAL A 71 -29.22 2.75 -16.16
N LEU A 72 -28.25 3.61 -15.84
CA LEU A 72 -27.54 4.41 -16.82
C LEU A 72 -26.34 3.70 -17.48
N ASN A 73 -25.98 2.49 -17.01
CA ASN A 73 -24.79 1.73 -17.42
C ASN A 73 -23.45 2.49 -17.24
N ILE A 74 -23.32 3.23 -16.13
CA ILE A 74 -22.15 4.07 -15.78
C ILE A 74 -21.41 3.51 -14.53
N ASN A 75 -21.62 2.24 -14.17
CA ASN A 75 -21.14 1.61 -12.94
C ASN A 75 -19.65 1.85 -12.62
N ASN A 76 -18.79 1.82 -13.65
CA ASN A 76 -17.34 1.98 -13.46
C ASN A 76 -16.96 3.41 -13.04
N TYR A 77 -17.59 4.41 -13.66
CA TYR A 77 -17.32 5.82 -13.33
C TYR A 77 -17.93 6.20 -12.00
N SER A 78 -19.13 5.68 -11.67
CA SER A 78 -19.76 5.98 -10.38
C SER A 78 -18.82 5.58 -9.25
N GLN A 79 -18.32 4.34 -9.23
CA GLN A 79 -17.37 3.82 -8.24
C GLN A 79 -16.13 4.72 -8.05
N TYR A 80 -15.57 5.26 -9.13
CA TYR A 80 -14.45 6.20 -9.06
C TYR A 80 -14.79 7.49 -8.31
N TYR A 81 -15.92 8.12 -8.63
CA TYR A 81 -16.31 9.37 -7.99
C TYR A 81 -16.54 9.21 -6.48
N ILE A 82 -17.14 8.10 -6.03
CA ILE A 82 -17.35 7.88 -4.58
C ILE A 82 -16.07 7.55 -3.87
N LEU A 83 -15.22 6.68 -4.45
CA LEU A 83 -13.93 6.38 -3.82
C LEU A 83 -13.11 7.66 -3.69
N ASN A 84 -13.08 8.50 -4.73
CA ASN A 84 -12.42 9.80 -4.69
C ASN A 84 -13.04 10.73 -3.63
N PHE A 85 -14.37 10.74 -3.52
CA PHE A 85 -15.10 11.58 -2.57
C PHE A 85 -14.94 11.13 -1.11
N ASN A 86 -15.13 9.83 -0.83
CA ASN A 86 -14.86 9.21 0.47
C ASN A 86 -13.40 9.44 0.87
N PHE A 87 -12.47 9.38 -0.07
CA PHE A 87 -11.09 9.74 0.18
C PHE A 87 -11.01 11.21 0.59
N ASN A 88 -11.48 12.17 -0.20
CA ASN A 88 -11.46 13.59 0.21
C ASN A 88 -12.03 13.81 1.62
N PHE A 89 -13.10 13.12 1.96
CA PHE A 89 -13.69 13.15 3.29
C PHE A 89 -12.71 12.66 4.38
N LEU A 90 -12.08 11.50 4.18
CA LEU A 90 -11.08 10.92 5.10
C LEU A 90 -9.81 11.78 5.20
N PHE A 91 -9.36 12.40 4.12
CA PHE A 91 -8.07 13.10 4.03
C PHE A 91 -8.12 14.59 4.40
N SER A 92 -9.31 15.19 4.44
CA SER A 92 -9.47 16.59 4.84
C SER A 92 -9.23 16.77 6.36
N SER A 93 -8.26 17.61 6.72
CA SER A 93 -7.96 17.93 8.13
C SER A 93 -9.02 18.82 8.78
N ASN A 94 -9.80 19.54 7.97
CA ASN A 94 -10.81 20.50 8.41
C ASN A 94 -12.12 20.26 7.67
N PHE A 95 -13.25 20.29 8.40
CA PHE A 95 -14.59 20.14 7.83
C PHE A 95 -14.88 21.13 6.69
N CYS A 96 -14.45 22.40 6.83
CA CYS A 96 -14.63 23.42 5.81
C CYS A 96 -13.79 23.20 4.54
N PHE A 97 -12.68 22.46 4.61
CA PHE A 97 -11.81 22.18 3.46
C PHE A 97 -12.33 21.04 2.57
N PHE A 98 -13.37 20.34 3.00
CA PHE A 98 -14.02 19.27 2.27
C PHE A 98 -14.61 19.74 0.94
N PHE A 99 -15.27 20.90 0.92
CA PHE A 99 -15.90 21.44 -0.29
C PHE A 99 -14.91 22.15 -1.23
N SER A 100 -13.70 22.47 -0.77
CA SER A 100 -12.75 23.32 -1.50
C SER A 100 -11.51 22.59 -2.03
N THR A 101 -11.24 21.35 -1.60
CA THR A 101 -10.01 20.63 -2.00
C THR A 101 -10.30 19.52 -2.99
N ASN A 102 -9.79 19.67 -4.22
CA ASN A 102 -9.62 18.55 -5.13
C ASN A 102 -8.66 17.53 -4.50
N PHE A 103 -9.04 16.25 -4.46
CA PHE A 103 -8.20 15.14 -3.95
C PHE A 103 -6.77 15.16 -4.49
N GLN A 104 -6.64 15.61 -5.74
CA GLN A 104 -5.38 15.78 -6.44
C GLN A 104 -4.38 16.67 -5.68
N ASN A 105 -4.85 17.59 -4.82
CA ASN A 105 -4.01 18.45 -3.98
C ASN A 105 -3.38 17.70 -2.78
N LEU A 106 -3.92 16.55 -2.38
CA LEU A 106 -3.49 15.79 -1.18
C LEU A 106 -2.49 14.68 -1.51
N ILE A 107 -2.34 14.33 -2.79
CA ILE A 107 -1.31 13.39 -3.25
C ILE A 107 -0.13 14.18 -3.81
N ALA A 108 1.03 14.04 -3.16
CA ALA A 108 2.29 14.47 -3.73
C ALA A 108 2.85 13.31 -4.56
N ILE A 109 2.52 13.27 -5.85
CA ILE A 109 3.16 12.33 -6.77
C ILE A 109 4.58 12.83 -7.06
N ARG A 110 5.58 11.98 -6.82
CA ARG A 110 6.96 12.24 -7.20
C ARG A 110 7.33 11.29 -8.32
N ILE A 111 7.15 11.70 -9.57
CA ILE A 111 7.69 10.91 -10.68
C ILE A 111 9.18 11.25 -10.80
N ASN A 112 10.03 10.30 -10.44
CA ASN A 112 11.47 10.40 -10.69
C ASN A 112 11.76 9.81 -12.07
N ASP A 113 11.39 10.51 -13.13
CA ASP A 113 12.18 10.41 -14.36
C ASP A 113 13.44 11.27 -14.18
N TYR A 114 14.52 10.94 -14.89
CA TYR A 114 15.93 11.42 -14.79
C TYR A 114 16.21 12.85 -14.25
N ASN A 115 15.23 13.76 -14.20
CA ASN A 115 15.34 15.17 -13.80
C ASN A 115 14.81 15.54 -12.38
N LYS A 116 14.54 14.60 -11.47
CA LYS A 116 14.28 14.86 -10.02
C LYS A 116 13.32 16.04 -9.72
N LYS A 117 12.20 16.18 -10.45
CA LYS A 117 11.17 17.20 -10.13
C LYS A 117 10.02 16.58 -9.35
N THR A 118 9.65 17.21 -8.22
CA THR A 118 8.38 16.91 -7.54
C THR A 118 7.24 17.52 -8.35
N ILE A 119 6.31 16.70 -8.85
CA ILE A 119 5.22 17.21 -9.69
C ILE A 119 3.88 16.94 -8.99
N TYR A 120 3.25 18.00 -8.51
CA TYR A 120 1.91 17.93 -7.96
C TYR A 120 0.91 17.58 -9.09
N LEU A 121 -0.14 16.81 -8.79
CA LEU A 121 -1.12 16.31 -9.77
C LEU A 121 -1.81 17.40 -10.62
N ASN A 122 -1.68 18.66 -10.23
CA ASN A 122 -2.23 19.80 -10.96
C ASN A 122 -1.33 20.15 -12.16
N GLY A 123 -1.50 19.44 -13.27
CA GLY A 123 -1.37 20.05 -14.60
C GLY A 123 -0.13 19.76 -15.44
N SER A 124 0.69 18.75 -15.16
CA SER A 124 1.79 18.40 -16.10
C SER A 124 1.41 17.26 -17.07
N SER A 125 1.65 17.46 -18.36
CA SER A 125 1.50 16.45 -19.42
C SER A 125 2.40 15.23 -19.20
N ILE A 126 3.57 15.42 -18.58
CA ILE A 126 4.57 14.40 -18.27
C ILE A 126 4.03 13.38 -17.24
N LEU A 127 3.34 13.85 -16.19
CA LEU A 127 2.69 12.97 -15.21
C LEU A 127 1.72 12.01 -15.89
N ASN A 128 0.86 12.54 -16.76
CA ASN A 128 -0.15 11.74 -17.44
C ASN A 128 0.46 10.67 -18.36
N GLN A 129 1.69 10.77 -18.82
CA GLN A 129 2.30 9.71 -19.64
C GLN A 129 2.66 8.47 -18.80
N ASN A 130 3.16 8.68 -17.59
CA ASN A 130 3.70 7.62 -16.73
C ASN A 130 2.71 6.99 -15.74
N LEU A 131 1.48 7.53 -15.65
CA LEU A 131 0.43 6.92 -14.82
C LEU A 131 0.11 5.47 -15.25
N PRO A 132 -0.32 4.60 -14.31
CA PRO A 132 -0.62 3.21 -14.60
C PRO A 132 -1.59 3.00 -15.75
N ALA A 133 -1.19 2.18 -16.72
CA ALA A 133 -1.88 1.93 -17.98
C ALA A 133 -2.04 0.43 -18.29
N LYS A 134 -2.95 0.09 -19.22
CA LYS A 134 -3.20 -1.29 -19.66
C LYS A 134 -1.91 -1.96 -20.14
N ASN A 135 -1.86 -3.29 -20.00
CA ASN A 135 -0.76 -4.15 -20.47
C ASN A 135 0.59 -3.81 -19.83
N LYS A 136 0.59 -3.11 -18.69
CA LYS A 136 1.78 -2.84 -17.88
C LYS A 136 1.67 -3.51 -16.52
N LYS A 137 2.81 -4.02 -16.05
CA LYS A 137 3.00 -4.63 -14.74
C LYS A 137 3.71 -3.64 -13.82
N TYR A 138 3.24 -3.54 -12.59
CA TYR A 138 3.76 -2.63 -11.58
C TYR A 138 4.07 -3.39 -10.29
N LEU A 139 5.32 -3.39 -9.85
CA LEU A 139 5.69 -3.86 -8.53
C LEU A 139 5.41 -2.75 -7.51
N VAL A 140 4.71 -3.07 -6.42
CA VAL A 140 4.31 -2.10 -5.40
C VAL A 140 4.66 -2.60 -4.01
N ASN A 141 5.25 -1.74 -3.18
CA ASN A 141 5.43 -2.04 -1.76
C ASN A 141 4.08 -2.00 -1.04
N LEU A 142 3.94 -2.73 0.06
CA LEU A 142 2.68 -2.81 0.80
C LEU A 142 2.85 -2.32 2.23
N THR A 143 2.16 -1.24 2.60
CA THR A 143 2.30 -0.63 3.93
C THR A 143 0.97 -0.35 4.62
N ASN A 144 -0.09 -0.11 3.83
CA ASN A 144 -1.36 0.37 4.33
C ASN A 144 -2.54 -0.15 3.47
N PRO A 145 -3.73 -0.41 4.05
CA PRO A 145 -4.93 -0.82 3.30
C PRO A 145 -5.41 0.18 2.24
N LEU A 146 -5.14 1.47 2.43
CA LEU A 146 -5.52 2.54 1.51
C LEU A 146 -4.64 2.54 0.25
N ASP A 147 -3.49 1.85 0.25
CA ASP A 147 -2.59 1.75 -0.89
C ASP A 147 -3.36 1.26 -2.14
N PHE A 148 -4.27 0.29 -2.01
CA PHE A 148 -5.06 -0.25 -3.13
C PHE A 148 -6.00 0.77 -3.77
N ILE A 149 -6.66 1.58 -2.94
CA ILE A 149 -7.60 2.59 -3.42
C ILE A 149 -6.82 3.72 -4.10
N ILE A 150 -5.63 4.05 -3.62
CA ILE A 150 -4.79 5.07 -4.25
C ILE A 150 -4.29 4.59 -5.60
N LEU A 151 -3.86 3.33 -5.70
CA LEU A 151 -3.50 2.73 -6.97
C LEU A 151 -4.69 2.80 -7.95
N PHE A 152 -5.91 2.52 -7.50
CA PHE A 152 -7.14 2.69 -8.30
C PHE A 152 -7.42 4.16 -8.69
N LEU A 153 -7.11 5.12 -7.83
CA LEU A 153 -7.33 6.53 -8.13
C LEU A 153 -6.29 7.09 -9.12
N ILE A 154 -5.04 6.63 -9.08
CA ILE A 154 -3.98 7.09 -9.99
C ILE A 154 -3.98 6.37 -11.35
N THR A 155 -4.67 5.23 -11.50
CA THR A 155 -4.76 4.54 -12.79
C THR A 155 -5.51 5.39 -13.82
N LYS A 156 -5.05 5.32 -15.08
CA LYS A 156 -5.77 5.93 -16.21
C LYS A 156 -7.13 5.28 -16.45
N ILE A 157 -7.23 4.00 -16.11
CA ILE A 157 -8.44 3.21 -16.24
C ILE A 157 -9.28 3.41 -14.98
N LYS A 158 -10.54 3.82 -15.16
CA LYS A 158 -11.54 3.97 -14.07
C LYS A 158 -12.48 2.77 -13.99
N ASP A 159 -12.00 1.61 -14.41
CA ASP A 159 -12.74 0.36 -14.48
C ASP A 159 -12.02 -0.66 -13.60
N ASN A 160 -12.62 -0.96 -12.45
CA ASN A 160 -12.03 -1.84 -11.43
C ASN A 160 -11.82 -3.28 -11.96
N GLN A 161 -12.63 -3.73 -12.93
CA GLN A 161 -12.48 -5.09 -13.50
C GLN A 161 -11.21 -5.25 -14.35
N LYS A 162 -10.63 -4.12 -14.78
CA LYS A 162 -9.40 -4.06 -15.55
C LYS A 162 -8.16 -3.85 -14.68
N ILE A 163 -8.32 -3.85 -13.36
CA ILE A 163 -7.22 -3.69 -12.40
C ILE A 163 -7.09 -4.98 -11.60
N ILE A 164 -5.89 -5.55 -11.58
CA ILE A 164 -5.60 -6.82 -10.93
C ILE A 164 -4.60 -6.59 -9.81
N TYR A 165 -4.91 -7.10 -8.62
CA TYR A 165 -4.04 -7.06 -7.46
C TYR A 165 -3.52 -8.47 -7.17
N LEU A 166 -2.21 -8.65 -7.31
CA LEU A 166 -1.54 -9.94 -7.16
C LEU A 166 -0.65 -9.91 -5.93
N PHE A 167 -0.86 -10.88 -5.03
CA PHE A 167 -0.10 -10.99 -3.80
C PHE A 167 0.83 -12.17 -3.86
N ASN A 168 2.08 -11.94 -3.49
CA ASN A 168 3.02 -13.02 -3.31
C ASN A 168 2.65 -13.85 -2.08
N VAL A 169 2.56 -15.16 -2.28
CA VAL A 169 2.26 -16.15 -1.26
C VAL A 169 3.33 -17.23 -1.34
N ASN A 170 3.80 -17.65 -0.17
CA ASN A 170 4.82 -18.69 -0.05
C ASN A 170 4.26 -19.85 0.79
N ASP A 171 3.19 -20.45 0.26
CA ASP A 171 2.43 -21.51 0.94
C ASP A 171 2.78 -22.92 0.42
N LYS A 172 3.56 -23.03 -0.67
CA LYS A 172 3.99 -24.31 -1.24
C LYS A 172 5.37 -24.74 -0.69
N PRO A 173 5.59 -26.06 -0.49
CA PRO A 173 6.85 -26.60 0.03
C PRO A 173 8.02 -26.43 -0.93
N ASP A 174 7.77 -26.16 -2.21
CA ASP A 174 8.78 -26.05 -3.27
C ASP A 174 9.71 -24.83 -3.11
N GLY A 175 9.37 -23.89 -2.22
CA GLY A 175 10.18 -22.69 -1.94
C GLY A 175 10.12 -21.60 -3.01
N GLU A 176 9.31 -21.81 -4.07
CA GLU A 176 9.00 -20.81 -5.10
C GLU A 176 7.92 -19.81 -4.62
N GLY A 177 8.05 -18.55 -5.05
CA GLY A 177 7.01 -17.54 -4.82
C GLY A 177 5.87 -17.65 -5.85
N TYR A 178 4.63 -17.76 -5.38
CA TYR A 178 3.45 -17.80 -6.23
C TYR A 178 2.61 -16.54 -6.04
N LEU A 179 1.83 -16.17 -7.06
CA LEU A 179 0.93 -15.03 -7.01
C LEU A 179 -0.52 -15.48 -6.91
N VAL A 180 -1.30 -14.76 -6.10
CA VAL A 180 -2.75 -14.97 -5.97
C VAL A 180 -3.47 -13.66 -6.26
N GLU A 181 -4.53 -13.76 -7.05
CA GLU A 181 -5.41 -12.64 -7.38
C GLU A 181 -6.42 -12.36 -6.25
N LEU A 182 -6.41 -11.12 -5.78
CA LEU A 182 -7.41 -10.60 -4.85
C LEU A 182 -8.20 -9.46 -5.52
N SER A 183 -9.49 -9.39 -5.24
CA SER A 183 -10.30 -8.21 -5.56
C SER A 183 -9.84 -7.00 -4.73
N LEU A 184 -10.24 -5.78 -5.12
CA LEU A 184 -9.96 -4.55 -4.36
C LEU A 184 -10.35 -4.69 -2.87
N PHE A 185 -11.55 -5.20 -2.61
CA PHE A 185 -12.05 -5.32 -1.24
C PHE A 185 -11.34 -6.43 -0.45
N GLU A 186 -11.07 -7.57 -1.08
CA GLU A 186 -10.26 -8.63 -0.46
C GLU A 186 -8.85 -8.15 -0.15
N SER A 187 -8.24 -7.34 -1.01
CA SER A 187 -6.91 -6.77 -0.82
C SER A 187 -6.87 -5.87 0.42
N ILE A 188 -7.85 -4.98 0.58
CA ILE A 188 -8.02 -4.14 1.77
C ILE A 188 -8.16 -5.01 3.01
N LEU A 189 -9.06 -6.00 2.98
CA LEU A 189 -9.28 -6.90 4.11
C LEU A 189 -8.02 -7.71 4.45
N TYR A 190 -7.30 -8.21 3.45
CA TYR A 190 -6.07 -8.97 3.61
C TYR A 190 -4.98 -8.16 4.30
N SER A 191 -4.84 -6.88 3.96
CA SER A 191 -3.83 -5.98 4.57
C SER A 191 -4.10 -5.61 6.04
N ILE A 192 -5.34 -5.79 6.50
CA ILE A 192 -5.77 -5.55 7.89
C ILE A 192 -5.82 -6.87 8.67
N ALA A 193 -6.11 -7.98 7.99
CA ALA A 193 -6.27 -9.29 8.58
C ALA A 193 -4.95 -9.89 9.06
N ASN A 194 -5.06 -10.89 9.93
CA ASN A 194 -3.92 -11.73 10.27
C ASN A 194 -3.57 -12.62 9.08
N PRO A 195 -2.34 -12.56 8.53
CA PRO A 195 -1.93 -13.42 7.42
C PRO A 195 -2.00 -14.92 7.77
N LEU A 196 -2.06 -15.28 9.06
CA LEU A 196 -2.30 -16.66 9.51
C LEU A 196 -3.77 -17.09 9.41
N SER A 197 -4.71 -16.16 9.53
CA SER A 197 -6.15 -16.45 9.54
C SER A 197 -6.79 -16.34 8.16
N TYR A 198 -6.23 -15.51 7.28
CA TYR A 198 -6.75 -15.34 5.93
C TYR A 198 -6.39 -16.57 5.09
N LYS A 199 -7.30 -17.55 5.10
CA LYS A 199 -7.15 -18.77 4.29
C LYS A 199 -7.41 -18.42 2.84
N ILE A 200 -6.34 -18.40 2.05
CA ILE A 200 -6.43 -18.40 0.59
C ILE A 200 -6.87 -19.80 0.17
N LYS A 201 -8.17 -20.07 0.32
CA LYS A 201 -8.77 -21.33 -0.11
C LYS A 201 -9.29 -21.17 -1.53
N ASN A 202 -8.98 -22.15 -2.37
CA ASN A 202 -9.53 -22.30 -3.73
C ASN A 202 -9.21 -21.14 -4.68
N LYS A 203 -8.06 -20.47 -4.52
CA LYS A 203 -7.59 -19.49 -5.51
C LYS A 203 -6.46 -20.06 -6.35
N ASP A 204 -6.50 -19.75 -7.64
CA ASP A 204 -5.45 -20.11 -8.58
C ASP A 204 -4.11 -19.51 -8.15
N MET A 205 -3.10 -20.36 -8.04
CA MET A 205 -1.71 -19.92 -7.91
C MET A 205 -1.14 -19.67 -9.29
N ILE A 206 -0.61 -18.47 -9.50
CA ILE A 206 -0.12 -17.99 -10.80
C ILE A 206 1.39 -17.78 -10.69
N ARG A 207 2.15 -18.28 -11.65
CA ARG A 207 3.59 -17.98 -11.74
C ARG A 207 3.80 -16.62 -12.37
N PHE A 208 4.92 -15.99 -12.02
CA PHE A 208 5.27 -14.68 -12.56
C PHE A 208 5.34 -14.64 -14.09
N ASN A 209 5.83 -15.72 -14.71
CA ASN A 209 5.98 -15.81 -16.17
C ASN A 209 4.63 -15.91 -16.91
N ASP A 210 3.58 -16.42 -16.25
CA ASP A 210 2.28 -16.67 -16.88
C ASP A 210 1.41 -15.39 -16.94
N LEU A 211 1.83 -14.32 -16.26
CA LEU A 211 1.04 -13.10 -16.09
C LEU A 211 0.66 -12.41 -17.40
N SER A 212 1.61 -12.33 -18.34
CA SER A 212 1.39 -11.66 -19.63
C SER A 212 0.33 -12.38 -20.47
N ASN A 213 0.26 -13.70 -20.35
CA ASN A 213 -0.66 -14.53 -21.10
C ASN A 213 -2.05 -14.54 -20.47
N LYS A 214 -2.13 -14.61 -19.13
CA LYS A 214 -3.38 -14.68 -18.38
C LYS A 214 -4.14 -13.35 -18.36
N PHE A 215 -3.44 -12.22 -18.32
CA PHE A 215 -4.06 -10.90 -18.12
C PHE A 215 -3.75 -9.94 -19.28
N LYS A 216 -4.61 -9.96 -20.31
CA LYS A 216 -4.60 -9.00 -21.43
C LYS A 216 -5.54 -7.82 -21.17
N ASP A 217 -5.14 -6.64 -21.60
CA ASP A 217 -5.82 -5.35 -21.47
C ASP A 217 -6.13 -4.91 -20.03
N LYS A 218 -5.34 -5.42 -19.08
CA LYS A 218 -5.44 -5.09 -17.64
C LYS A 218 -4.22 -4.32 -17.13
N VAL A 219 -4.40 -3.56 -16.06
CA VAL A 219 -3.30 -3.01 -15.23
C VAL A 219 -3.03 -4.02 -14.13
N ILE A 220 -1.76 -4.43 -13.98
CA ILE A 220 -1.39 -5.48 -13.04
C ILE A 220 -0.52 -4.86 -11.94
N PHE A 221 -1.04 -4.82 -10.71
CA PHE A 221 -0.29 -4.46 -9.51
C PHE A 221 0.15 -5.73 -8.78
N ILE A 222 1.44 -5.86 -8.53
CA ILE A 222 2.07 -7.01 -7.89
C ILE A 222 2.64 -6.53 -6.56
N PHE A 223 2.27 -7.18 -5.46
CA PHE A 223 2.79 -6.94 -4.11
C PHE A 223 3.78 -8.04 -3.75
N PRO A 224 5.07 -7.87 -4.11
CA PRO A 224 6.05 -8.93 -3.98
C PRO A 224 6.40 -9.26 -2.53
N GLU A 225 6.23 -8.33 -1.59
CA GLU A 225 6.39 -8.58 -0.14
C GLU A 225 5.33 -9.55 0.41
N GLY A 226 4.16 -9.63 -0.25
CA GLY A 226 3.03 -10.48 0.16
C GLY A 226 2.32 -10.05 1.45
N THR A 227 2.81 -9.00 2.13
CA THR A 227 2.29 -8.55 3.42
C THR A 227 2.68 -7.11 3.73
N THR A 228 1.97 -6.48 4.66
CA THR A 228 2.21 -5.09 5.09
C THR A 228 3.51 -4.93 5.90
N SER A 229 4.23 -3.83 5.68
CA SER A 229 5.36 -3.41 6.52
C SER A 229 5.10 -2.05 7.16
N ASN A 230 5.97 -1.61 8.05
CA ASN A 230 5.89 -0.29 8.66
C ASN A 230 6.38 0.86 7.73
N GLY A 231 6.71 0.55 6.47
CA GLY A 231 7.15 1.55 5.49
C GLY A 231 8.53 2.16 5.74
N LYS A 232 9.33 1.60 6.66
CA LYS A 232 10.76 1.97 6.85
C LYS A 232 11.71 1.10 6.02
N SER A 233 11.25 -0.06 5.58
CA SER A 233 12.05 -1.00 4.81
C SER A 233 11.21 -1.81 3.82
N ILE A 234 11.88 -2.42 2.84
CA ILE A 234 11.27 -3.34 1.88
C ILE A 234 11.60 -4.79 2.25
N LEU A 235 10.58 -5.62 2.49
CA LEU A 235 10.75 -7.04 2.82
C LEU A 235 11.32 -7.82 1.62
N SER A 236 11.77 -9.06 1.88
CA SER A 236 12.12 -9.98 0.78
C SER A 236 10.88 -10.38 -0.02
N PHE A 237 11.10 -10.67 -1.30
CA PHE A 237 10.09 -11.08 -2.25
C PHE A 237 9.92 -12.59 -2.32
N ASN A 238 10.38 -13.34 -1.30
CA ASN A 238 10.15 -14.78 -1.15
C ASN A 238 10.40 -15.58 -2.43
N ASN A 239 11.50 -15.33 -3.15
CA ASN A 239 11.86 -16.07 -4.36
C ASN A 239 10.87 -15.92 -5.53
N LEU A 240 10.09 -14.82 -5.58
CA LEU A 240 9.12 -14.57 -6.65
C LEU A 240 9.75 -14.61 -8.06
N PHE A 241 11.03 -14.26 -8.16
CA PHE A 241 11.75 -14.14 -9.43
C PHE A 241 12.72 -15.29 -9.73
N ASN A 242 12.75 -16.37 -8.93
CA ASN A 242 13.76 -17.43 -9.06
C ASN A 242 13.83 -18.10 -10.45
N ASN A 243 12.76 -18.01 -11.25
CA ASN A 243 12.69 -18.52 -12.62
C ASN A 243 12.14 -17.48 -13.61
N ALA A 244 12.24 -16.19 -13.29
CA ALA A 244 11.71 -15.13 -14.14
C ALA A 244 12.67 -14.82 -15.31
N ASP A 245 12.14 -14.70 -16.52
CA ASP A 245 12.93 -14.28 -17.67
C ASP A 245 13.37 -12.82 -17.50
N GLU A 246 14.66 -12.51 -17.71
CA GLU A 246 15.23 -11.16 -17.59
C GLU A 246 14.46 -10.13 -18.46
N ASN A 247 14.10 -10.52 -19.69
CA ASN A 247 13.30 -9.71 -20.61
C ASN A 247 11.90 -9.33 -20.08
N GLN A 248 11.33 -10.12 -19.17
CA GLN A 248 10.04 -9.80 -18.54
C GLN A 248 10.21 -8.82 -17.36
N LEU A 249 11.36 -8.86 -16.69
CA LEU A 249 11.71 -7.99 -15.57
C LEU A 249 12.05 -6.57 -16.03
N GLU A 250 12.75 -6.45 -17.15
CA GLU A 250 13.04 -5.18 -17.81
C GLU A 250 11.76 -4.36 -18.04
N LYS A 251 10.69 -5.01 -18.52
CA LYS A 251 9.39 -4.37 -18.81
C LYS A 251 8.57 -3.99 -17.57
N LEU A 252 9.09 -4.20 -16.36
CA LEU A 252 8.40 -3.84 -15.13
C LEU A 252 8.52 -2.36 -14.81
N ASN A 253 7.49 -1.85 -14.15
CA ASN A 253 7.54 -0.56 -13.49
C ASN A 253 7.47 -0.77 -11.98
N ILE A 254 8.06 0.12 -11.22
CA ILE A 254 8.03 0.12 -9.76
C ILE A 254 7.19 1.31 -9.31
N ILE A 255 6.27 1.07 -8.39
CA ILE A 255 5.54 2.11 -7.68
C ILE A 255 5.88 1.99 -6.20
N SER A 256 6.56 2.99 -5.67
CA SER A 256 6.74 3.10 -4.23
C SER A 256 5.69 4.03 -3.63
N VAL A 257 4.88 3.50 -2.73
CA VAL A 257 3.83 4.22 -2.00
C VAL A 257 4.27 4.43 -0.55
N LYS A 258 4.15 5.67 -0.07
CA LYS A 258 4.38 6.01 1.34
C LYS A 258 3.27 6.91 1.86
N ILE A 259 2.55 6.41 2.86
CA ILE A 259 1.57 7.19 3.62
C ILE A 259 2.26 8.10 4.64
N ILE A 260 1.77 9.32 4.76
CA ILE A 260 2.13 10.28 5.81
C ILE A 260 0.84 10.66 6.53
N PRO A 261 0.80 10.56 7.86
CA PRO A 261 1.88 10.16 8.75
C PRO A 261 2.11 8.63 8.80
N ASN A 262 3.35 8.21 9.09
CA ASN A 262 3.75 6.79 8.99
C ASN A 262 3.12 5.88 10.08
N TYR A 263 2.55 6.45 11.15
CA TYR A 263 1.89 5.68 12.20
C TYR A 263 0.56 5.05 11.75
N LEU A 264 0.06 5.42 10.55
CA LEU A 264 -1.12 4.80 9.94
C LEU A 264 -0.80 3.50 9.19
N THR A 265 0.46 3.10 9.09
CA THR A 265 0.84 1.81 8.51
C THR A 265 0.31 0.64 9.36
N THR A 266 0.05 -0.51 8.73
CA THR A 266 -0.55 -1.69 9.39
C THR A 266 0.39 -2.90 9.39
N PRO A 267 1.62 -2.81 9.94
CA PRO A 267 2.54 -3.96 9.96
C PRO A 267 2.03 -5.13 10.81
N ILE A 268 1.09 -4.86 11.71
CA ILE A 268 0.39 -5.83 12.56
C ILE A 268 -1.09 -5.76 12.21
N PRO A 269 -1.83 -6.89 12.28
CA PRO A 269 -3.28 -6.89 12.11
C PRO A 269 -3.97 -5.92 13.06
N VAL A 270 -4.93 -5.17 12.53
CA VAL A 270 -5.69 -4.15 13.26
C VAL A 270 -7.17 -4.48 13.16
N ASP A 271 -7.96 -4.10 14.15
CA ASP A 271 -9.41 -4.17 14.01
C ASP A 271 -9.91 -3.18 12.94
N LYS A 272 -10.92 -3.56 12.16
CA LYS A 272 -11.45 -2.73 11.06
C LYS A 272 -12.06 -1.43 11.57
N PHE A 273 -12.82 -1.51 12.66
CA PHE A 273 -13.46 -0.35 13.27
C PHE A 273 -12.41 0.54 13.92
N PHE A 274 -11.43 -0.04 14.63
CA PHE A 274 -10.32 0.72 15.18
C PHE A 274 -9.51 1.45 14.08
N TYR A 275 -9.27 0.79 12.95
CA TYR A 275 -8.60 1.42 11.83
C TYR A 275 -9.43 2.56 11.23
N LEU A 276 -10.73 2.35 11.02
CA LEU A 276 -11.65 3.41 10.55
C LEU A 276 -11.69 4.60 11.54
N TYR A 277 -11.78 4.32 12.83
CA TYR A 277 -11.68 5.32 13.89
C TYR A 277 -10.39 6.12 13.75
N SER A 278 -9.24 5.44 13.60
CA SER A 278 -7.94 6.11 13.47
C SER A 278 -7.84 7.03 12.24
N LEU A 279 -8.53 6.71 11.15
CA LEU A 279 -8.59 7.54 9.95
C LEU A 279 -9.47 8.77 10.16
N LEU A 280 -10.68 8.57 10.71
CA LEU A 280 -11.66 9.63 10.91
C LEU A 280 -11.30 10.55 12.08
N SER A 281 -10.60 10.05 13.09
CA SER A 281 -10.16 10.83 14.26
C SER A 281 -8.87 11.60 14.00
N ASN A 282 -8.14 11.30 12.91
CA ASN A 282 -6.84 11.91 12.65
C ASN A 282 -6.96 13.43 12.47
N LEU A 283 -6.13 14.18 13.20
CA LEU A 283 -6.12 15.64 13.17
C LEU A 283 -5.17 16.18 12.09
N SER A 284 -4.16 15.40 11.70
CA SER A 284 -3.23 15.76 10.63
C SER A 284 -3.81 15.41 9.26
N SER A 285 -3.52 16.24 8.23
CA SER A 285 -3.79 15.87 6.84
C SER A 285 -3.04 14.57 6.50
N ILE A 286 -3.75 13.57 6.00
CA ILE A 286 -3.11 12.36 5.49
C ILE A 286 -2.63 12.66 4.05
N LYS A 287 -1.43 12.23 3.70
CA LYS A 287 -0.82 12.48 2.38
C LYS A 287 -0.17 11.21 1.86
N PHE A 288 -0.12 11.08 0.54
CA PHE A 288 0.61 10.00 -0.11
C PHE A 288 1.73 10.55 -0.97
N ASN A 289 2.93 9.99 -0.74
CA ASN A 289 4.07 10.16 -1.60
C ASN A 289 4.17 8.92 -2.50
N ILE A 290 4.00 9.13 -3.80
CA ILE A 290 4.03 8.04 -4.79
C ILE A 290 5.20 8.26 -5.71
N LYS A 291 6.11 7.28 -5.82
CA LYS A 291 7.23 7.29 -6.76
C LYS A 291 7.01 6.24 -7.83
N ILE A 292 7.02 6.62 -9.10
CA ILE A 292 6.93 5.70 -10.24
C ILE A 292 8.29 5.68 -10.94
N LEU A 293 8.82 4.48 -11.19
CA LEU A 293 10.08 4.21 -11.85
C LEU A 293 9.90 3.13 -12.92
N ASN A 294 10.64 3.20 -14.02
CA ASN A 294 10.72 2.14 -15.01
C ASN A 294 12.04 1.38 -14.82
N VAL A 295 11.97 0.05 -14.75
CA VAL A 295 13.12 -0.81 -14.42
C VAL A 295 14.17 -0.80 -15.53
N ASN A 296 13.77 -0.67 -16.79
CA ASN A 296 14.64 -0.56 -17.97
C ASN A 296 15.78 0.45 -17.86
N HIS A 297 15.62 1.49 -17.03
CA HIS A 297 16.61 2.56 -16.91
C HIS A 297 17.67 2.33 -15.83
N TYR A 298 17.56 1.24 -15.06
CA TYR A 298 18.41 1.03 -13.88
C TYR A 298 19.11 -0.34 -13.83
N ILE A 299 18.70 -1.29 -14.67
CA ILE A 299 19.45 -2.54 -14.84
C ILE A 299 20.45 -2.32 -15.96
N ASP A 300 21.61 -1.75 -15.64
CA ASP A 300 22.73 -1.69 -16.58
C ASP A 300 23.38 -3.07 -16.69
N ALA A 301 23.64 -3.50 -17.93
CA ALA A 301 24.17 -4.82 -18.26
C ALA A 301 25.64 -5.08 -17.81
N SER A 302 26.23 -4.22 -16.98
CA SER A 302 27.68 -4.15 -16.74
C SER A 302 28.13 -4.71 -15.38
N ASP A 303 27.72 -5.94 -15.05
CA ASP A 303 28.45 -6.75 -14.06
C ASP A 303 28.23 -8.23 -14.37
N SER A 304 29.22 -8.81 -15.04
CA SER A 304 29.28 -10.17 -15.57
C SER A 304 30.36 -10.98 -14.85
N SER A 305 30.19 -11.21 -13.54
CA SER A 305 31.08 -12.12 -12.80
C SER A 305 30.46 -12.83 -11.58
N GLY A 306 29.15 -12.68 -11.34
CA GLY A 306 28.45 -13.40 -10.27
C GLY A 306 27.02 -13.76 -10.68
N LYS A 307 26.44 -14.79 -10.04
CA LYS A 307 24.99 -15.05 -10.10
C LYS A 307 24.26 -13.76 -9.70
N ARG A 308 23.71 -13.01 -10.67
CA ARG A 308 22.95 -11.79 -10.41
C ARG A 308 21.78 -12.11 -9.49
N ASN A 309 21.75 -11.49 -8.32
CA ASN A 309 20.61 -11.59 -7.42
C ASN A 309 19.59 -10.52 -7.81
N LEU A 310 18.84 -10.80 -8.88
CA LEU A 310 17.87 -9.89 -9.49
C LEU A 310 16.83 -9.36 -8.48
N GLU A 311 16.43 -10.19 -7.51
CA GLU A 311 15.53 -9.75 -6.42
C GLU A 311 16.13 -8.58 -5.64
N GLU A 312 17.43 -8.62 -5.32
CA GLU A 312 18.09 -7.57 -4.54
C GLU A 312 18.22 -6.27 -5.32
N GLU A 313 18.54 -6.34 -6.62
CA GLU A 313 18.60 -5.16 -7.50
C GLU A 313 17.24 -4.46 -7.58
N VAL A 314 16.18 -5.22 -7.86
CA VAL A 314 14.82 -4.68 -7.90
C VAL A 314 14.41 -4.09 -6.54
N ARG A 315 14.78 -4.74 -5.43
CA ARG A 315 14.53 -4.21 -4.07
C ARG A 315 15.29 -2.93 -3.79
N LYS A 316 16.51 -2.74 -4.30
CA LYS A 316 17.26 -1.47 -4.17
C LYS A 316 16.55 -0.32 -4.86
N LEU A 317 15.84 -0.56 -5.96
CA LEU A 317 15.06 0.48 -6.66
C LEU A 317 13.91 1.03 -5.80
N PHE A 318 13.38 0.25 -4.85
CA PHE A 318 12.40 0.73 -3.87
C PHE A 318 12.98 1.65 -2.79
N CYS A 319 14.31 1.76 -2.67
CA CYS A 319 14.94 2.46 -1.54
C CYS A 319 14.73 3.99 -1.52
N ASN A 320 14.05 4.59 -2.52
CA ASN A 320 13.58 5.97 -2.50
C ASN A 320 14.62 7.00 -2.01
N ASP A 321 15.85 6.92 -2.54
CA ASP A 321 16.96 7.81 -2.17
C ASP A 321 17.30 7.73 -0.66
N GLY A 322 17.21 6.54 -0.06
CA GLY A 322 17.54 6.26 1.34
C GLY A 322 16.38 6.37 2.33
N LYS A 323 15.17 6.74 1.86
CA LYS A 323 13.98 6.86 2.73
C LYS A 323 13.38 5.52 3.15
N ILE A 324 13.61 4.48 2.35
CA ILE A 324 13.22 3.09 2.63
C ILE A 324 14.51 2.30 2.58
N ARG A 325 14.81 1.52 3.61
CA ARG A 325 16.04 0.71 3.63
C ARG A 325 15.79 -0.70 3.13
N PHE A 326 16.78 -1.24 2.45
CA PHE A 326 16.85 -2.66 2.14
C PHE A 326 17.14 -3.44 3.43
N VAL A 327 16.45 -4.57 3.66
CA VAL A 327 16.68 -5.47 4.79
C VAL A 327 17.06 -6.87 4.31
N SER A 328 17.68 -7.67 5.16
CA SER A 328 18.06 -9.05 4.86
C SER A 328 16.90 -9.95 4.41
N ASN A 329 17.23 -11.01 3.67
CA ASN A 329 16.26 -12.01 3.17
C ASN A 329 15.62 -12.85 4.31
N GLU A 330 16.16 -12.77 5.53
CA GLU A 330 15.58 -13.35 6.73
C GLU A 330 14.23 -12.70 7.10
N LEU A 331 14.03 -11.44 6.72
CA LEU A 331 12.80 -10.68 6.97
C LEU A 331 11.85 -10.81 5.78
N ASN A 332 11.04 -11.86 5.83
CA ASN A 332 10.17 -12.35 4.78
C ASN A 332 8.76 -12.67 5.32
N LEU A 333 7.87 -13.15 4.45
CA LEU A 333 6.48 -13.45 4.85
C LEU A 333 6.40 -14.49 5.99
N ASN A 334 7.27 -15.52 5.94
CA ASN A 334 7.30 -16.57 6.95
C ASN A 334 7.83 -16.07 8.30
N SER A 335 8.84 -15.19 8.31
CA SER A 335 9.29 -14.59 9.56
C SER A 335 8.25 -13.61 10.13
N LYS A 336 7.44 -12.95 9.30
CA LYS A 336 6.26 -12.19 9.77
C LYS A 336 5.21 -13.10 10.42
N LYS A 337 4.87 -14.24 9.81
CA LYS A 337 3.97 -15.24 10.41
C LYS A 337 4.46 -15.64 11.81
N LYS A 338 5.75 -15.96 11.96
CA LYS A 338 6.38 -16.27 13.27
C LYS A 338 6.35 -15.09 14.26
N PHE A 339 6.60 -13.88 13.78
CA PHE A 339 6.52 -12.66 14.59
C PHE A 339 5.13 -12.48 15.20
N LEU A 340 4.08 -12.62 14.39
CA LEU A 340 2.71 -12.42 14.83
C LEU A 340 2.28 -13.43 15.89
N VAL A 341 2.66 -14.71 15.74
CA VAL A 341 2.44 -15.72 16.78
C VAL A 341 3.05 -15.27 18.11
N LYS A 342 4.32 -14.84 18.11
CA LYS A 342 4.99 -14.37 19.33
C LYS A 342 4.39 -13.05 19.87
N TYR A 343 3.95 -12.16 18.99
CA TYR A 343 3.38 -10.87 19.36
C TYR A 343 2.03 -11.02 20.05
N PHE A 344 1.16 -11.90 19.56
CA PHE A 344 -0.18 -12.12 20.11
C PHE A 344 -0.23 -13.12 21.27
N ASN A 345 0.58 -14.19 21.26
CA ASN A 345 0.61 -15.18 22.35
C ASN A 345 1.02 -14.61 23.72
N LYS A 346 1.59 -13.40 23.75
CA LYS A 346 2.00 -12.72 24.98
C LYS A 346 1.07 -11.58 25.40
N ARG A 347 0.01 -11.32 24.63
CA ARG A 347 -1.04 -10.34 24.97
C ARG A 347 -2.26 -10.98 25.63
N ARG A 348 -2.35 -12.32 25.59
CA ARG A 348 -3.11 -13.15 26.52
C ARG A 348 -2.15 -13.60 27.60
#